data_AF-A0A8T3X2C3-F1
#
_entry.id   AF-A0A8T3X2C3-F1
#
_cell.length_a   1.000
_cell.length_b   1.000
_cell.length_c   1.000
_cell.angle_alpha   90.00
_cell.angle_beta   90.00
_cell.angle_gamma   90.00
#
_symmetry.space_group_name_H-M   'P 1'
#
loop_
_entity.id
_entity.type
_entity.pdbx_description
1 polymer ?
#
loop_
_entity_poly.entity_id
_entity_poly.type
_entity_poly.pdbx_seq_one_letter_code
_entity_poly.pdbx_strand_id
1 'polypeptide(L)'
;MGELEDSIRKMDFRAVVFTAIITALSFVVGLFWRDAISETINAVIPEGEGLFYRYFAAMVATVIVVIIAFFLIRAQNVDIEKAVKKLGEIERMNEKKRKKAVKKILSYKI
;
A
#
# COMPACT_ATOMS: atom_id res chain seq x y z
N MET A 1 14.39 -12.35 30.65
CA MET A 1 13.02 -12.90 30.61
C MET A 1 11.96 -11.81 30.69
N GLY A 2 12.10 -10.77 31.53
CA GLY A 2 11.07 -9.70 31.66
C GLY A 2 10.82 -8.82 30.42
N GLU A 3 11.83 -8.51 29.61
CA GLU A 3 11.65 -7.65 28.42
C GLU A 3 10.83 -8.31 27.30
N LEU A 4 11.00 -9.63 27.12
CA LEU A 4 10.24 -10.41 26.13
C LEU A 4 8.77 -10.51 26.56
N GLU A 5 8.54 -10.73 27.86
CA GLU A 5 7.21 -10.84 28.45
C GLU A 5 6.44 -9.51 28.37
N ASP A 6 7.10 -8.38 28.65
CA ASP A 6 6.52 -7.03 28.50
C ASP A 6 6.24 -6.66 27.03
N SER A 7 7.09 -7.13 26.10
CA SER A 7 6.89 -6.94 24.66
C SER A 7 5.68 -7.76 24.16
N ILE A 8 5.51 -8.99 24.65
CA ILE A 8 4.37 -9.85 24.33
C ILE A 8 3.06 -9.31 24.94
N ARG A 9 3.12 -8.72 26.15
CA ARG A 9 1.94 -8.16 26.81
C ARG A 9 1.40 -6.89 26.13
N LYS A 10 2.27 -6.15 25.44
CA LYS A 10 1.91 -4.98 24.61
C LYS A 10 1.52 -5.34 23.16
N MET A 11 1.71 -6.61 22.78
CA MET A 11 1.49 -7.07 21.43
C MET A 11 0.02 -7.43 21.21
N ASP A 12 -0.62 -6.78 20.24
CA ASP A 12 -1.93 -7.22 19.78
C ASP A 12 -1.77 -8.55 19.04
N PHE A 13 -1.97 -9.65 19.76
CA PHE A 13 -1.85 -11.00 19.23
C PHE A 13 -2.66 -11.20 17.94
N ARG A 14 -3.83 -10.55 17.82
CA ARG A 14 -4.62 -10.60 16.59
C ARG A 14 -3.88 -9.93 15.44
N ALA A 15 -3.33 -8.74 15.66
CA ALA A 15 -2.57 -8.02 14.65
C ALA A 15 -1.35 -8.82 14.15
N VAL A 16 -0.65 -9.52 15.05
CA VAL A 16 0.49 -10.38 14.69
C VAL A 16 0.05 -11.54 13.82
N VAL A 17 -1.01 -12.24 14.22
CA VAL A 17 -1.56 -13.37 13.45
C VAL A 17 -2.02 -12.90 12.07
N PHE A 18 -2.74 -11.78 11.99
CA PHE A 18 -3.13 -11.20 10.70
C PHE A 18 -1.94 -10.81 9.85
N THR A 19 -0.90 -10.20 10.44
CA THR A 19 0.32 -9.83 9.71
C THR A 19 1.05 -11.06 9.17
N ALA A 20 1.13 -12.14 9.95
CA ALA A 20 1.70 -13.40 9.51
C ALA A 20 0.91 -14.02 8.34
N ILE A 21 -0.42 -14.01 8.43
CA ILE A 21 -1.30 -14.49 7.34
C ILE A 21 -1.10 -13.64 6.08
N ILE A 22 -1.15 -12.31 6.19
CA ILE A 22 -0.94 -11.40 5.05
C ILE A 22 0.43 -11.63 4.42
N THR A 23 1.47 -11.82 5.23
CA THR A 23 2.83 -12.09 4.74
C THR A 23 2.89 -13.40 3.96
N ALA A 24 2.33 -14.49 4.51
CA ALA A 24 2.28 -15.78 3.84
C ALA A 24 1.48 -15.70 2.53
N LEU A 25 0.32 -15.03 2.53
CA LEU A 25 -0.50 -14.84 1.34
C LEU A 25 0.20 -13.96 0.30
N SER A 26 0.90 -12.90 0.71
CA SER A 26 1.67 -12.05 -0.19
C SER A 26 2.77 -12.84 -0.90
N PHE A 27 3.43 -13.74 -0.17
CA PHE A 27 4.41 -14.66 -0.76
C PHE A 27 3.77 -15.59 -1.79
N VAL A 28 2.64 -16.22 -1.46
CA VAL A 28 1.89 -17.08 -2.40
C VAL A 28 1.49 -16.31 -3.65
N VAL A 29 0.94 -15.11 -3.50
CA VAL A 29 0.58 -14.24 -4.62
C VAL A 29 1.80 -13.93 -5.49
N GLY A 30 2.96 -13.64 -4.89
CA GLY A 30 4.21 -13.43 -5.62
C GLY A 30 4.65 -14.65 -6.46
N LEU A 31 4.45 -15.86 -5.94
CA LEU A 31 4.71 -17.09 -6.70
C LEU A 31 3.78 -17.23 -7.90
N PHE A 32 2.48 -17.00 -7.72
CA PHE A 32 1.52 -17.02 -8.83
C PHE A 32 1.86 -16.00 -9.93
N TRP A 33 2.34 -14.81 -9.54
CA TRP A 33 2.78 -13.81 -10.51
C TRP A 33 3.99 -14.29 -11.33
N ARG A 34 4.96 -14.96 -10.71
CA ARG A 34 6.11 -15.54 -11.42
C ARG A 34 5.63 -16.54 -12.48
N ASP A 35 4.71 -17.43 -12.10
CA ASP A 35 4.21 -18.47 -12.98
C ASP A 35 3.41 -17.86 -14.14
N ALA A 36 2.48 -16.95 -13.85
CA ALA A 36 1.69 -16.25 -14.86
C ALA A 36 2.56 -15.48 -15.87
N ILE A 37 3.60 -14.78 -15.41
CA ILE A 37 4.54 -14.06 -16.30
C ILE A 37 5.29 -15.06 -17.17
N SER A 38 5.76 -16.18 -16.60
CA SER A 38 6.51 -17.20 -17.34
C SER A 38 5.65 -17.85 -18.41
N GLU A 39 4.40 -18.21 -18.07
CA GLU A 39 3.42 -18.75 -19.03
C GLU A 39 3.08 -17.74 -20.12
N THR A 40 2.88 -16.47 -19.77
CA THR A 40 2.60 -15.39 -20.75
C THR A 40 3.75 -15.24 -21.73
N ILE A 41 4.99 -15.25 -21.25
CA ILE A 41 6.19 -15.19 -22.09
C ILE A 41 6.24 -16.38 -23.04
N ASN A 42 6.07 -17.61 -22.53
CA ASN A 42 6.11 -18.82 -23.35
C ASN A 42 4.97 -18.87 -24.37
N ALA A 43 3.81 -18.28 -24.06
CA ALA A 43 2.68 -18.21 -24.98
C ALA A 43 2.88 -17.20 -26.13
N VAL A 44 3.65 -16.13 -25.89
CA VAL A 44 3.83 -15.03 -26.86
C VAL A 44 5.15 -15.14 -27.62
N ILE A 45 6.19 -15.71 -26.99
CA ILE A 45 7.53 -15.80 -27.56
C ILE A 45 7.79 -17.27 -27.91
N PRO A 46 8.11 -17.59 -29.18
CA PRO A 46 8.44 -18.95 -29.57
C PRO A 46 9.64 -19.45 -28.76
N GLU A 47 9.53 -20.66 -28.22
CA GLU A 47 10.57 -21.26 -27.39
C GLU A 47 11.91 -21.30 -28.14
N GLY A 48 12.94 -20.71 -27.54
CA GLY A 48 14.31 -20.77 -28.02
C GLY A 48 15.24 -21.19 -26.90
N GLU A 49 16.09 -22.20 -27.13
CA GLU A 49 16.97 -22.74 -26.09
C GLU A 49 18.17 -21.81 -25.74
N GLY A 50 18.31 -20.68 -26.44
CA GLY A 50 19.45 -19.78 -26.30
C GLY A 50 19.35 -18.78 -25.13
N LEU A 51 20.51 -18.32 -24.66
CA LEU A 51 20.62 -17.21 -23.69
C LEU A 51 19.82 -15.98 -24.12
N PHE A 52 19.73 -15.73 -25.43
CA PHE A 52 18.94 -14.65 -26.01
C PHE A 52 17.46 -14.72 -25.62
N TYR A 53 16.84 -15.92 -25.66
CA TYR A 53 15.46 -16.10 -25.25
C TYR A 53 15.26 -15.74 -23.78
N ARG A 54 16.16 -16.17 -22.91
CA ARG A 54 16.09 -15.88 -21.46
C ARG A 54 16.22 -14.39 -21.16
N TYR A 55 17.15 -13.70 -21.81
CA TYR A 55 17.30 -12.24 -21.64
C TYR A 55 16.12 -11.47 -22.21
N PHE A 56 15.58 -11.91 -23.35
CA PHE A 56 14.41 -11.29 -23.95
C PHE A 56 13.15 -11.47 -23.10
N ALA A 57 12.91 -12.70 -22.61
CA ALA A 57 11.87 -13.02 -21.64
C ALA A 57 11.98 -12.14 -20.38
N ALA A 58 13.17 -12.00 -19.81
CA ALA A 58 13.40 -11.15 -18.63
C ALA A 58 13.12 -9.67 -18.91
N MET A 59 13.43 -9.18 -20.12
CA MET A 59 13.11 -7.82 -20.54
C MET A 59 11.60 -7.60 -20.63
N VAL A 60 10.86 -8.54 -21.24
CA VAL A 60 9.40 -8.48 -21.32
C VAL A 60 8.77 -8.52 -19.93
N ALA A 61 9.22 -9.42 -19.05
CA ALA A 61 8.77 -9.48 -17.65
C ALA A 61 8.97 -8.13 -16.95
N THR A 62 10.12 -7.50 -17.15
CA THR A 62 10.46 -6.20 -16.55
C THR A 62 9.51 -5.10 -17.04
N VAL A 63 9.23 -5.05 -18.35
CA VAL A 63 8.28 -4.09 -18.93
C VAL A 63 6.88 -4.28 -18.32
N ILE A 64 6.40 -5.52 -18.21
CA ILE A 64 5.11 -5.83 -17.59
C ILE A 64 5.07 -5.33 -16.14
N VAL A 65 6.09 -5.66 -15.34
CA VAL A 65 6.17 -5.23 -13.93
C VAL A 65 6.19 -3.71 -13.79
N VAL A 66 6.94 -3.00 -14.65
CA VAL A 66 7.00 -1.53 -14.64
C VAL A 66 5.64 -0.92 -14.97
N ILE A 67 4.93 -1.47 -15.96
CA ILE A 67 3.58 -1.00 -16.32
C ILE A 67 2.62 -1.18 -15.14
N ILE A 68 2.61 -2.37 -14.52
CA ILE A 68 1.76 -2.65 -13.35
C ILE A 68 2.12 -1.69 -12.20
N ALA A 69 3.40 -1.52 -11.88
CA ALA A 69 3.86 -0.62 -10.83
C ALA A 69 3.43 0.82 -11.09
N PHE A 70 3.55 1.29 -12.33
CA PHE A 70 3.11 2.62 -12.74
C PHE A 70 1.60 2.81 -12.49
N PHE A 71 0.77 1.85 -12.89
CA PHE A 71 -0.68 1.91 -12.64
C PHE A 71 -1.01 1.87 -11.15
N LEU A 72 -0.33 1.05 -10.35
CA LEU A 72 -0.53 0.97 -8.90
C LEU A 72 -0.18 2.28 -8.19
N ILE A 73 0.97 2.87 -8.51
CA ILE A 73 1.40 4.16 -7.95
C ILE A 73 0.40 5.25 -8.34
N ARG A 74 -0.05 5.26 -9.60
CA ARG A 74 -1.02 6.23 -10.09
C ARG A 74 -2.37 6.11 -9.37
N ALA A 75 -2.81 4.89 -9.09
CA ALA A 75 -4.05 4.64 -8.35
C ALA A 75 -3.95 5.12 -6.89
N GLN A 76 -2.85 4.83 -6.18
CA GLN A 76 -2.67 5.23 -4.78
C GLN A 76 -2.65 6.75 -4.59
N ASN A 77 -2.02 7.48 -5.50
CA ASN A 77 -1.94 8.95 -5.41
C ASN A 77 -3.33 9.61 -5.41
N VAL A 78 -4.30 9.03 -6.11
CA VAL A 78 -5.68 9.55 -6.17
C VAL A 78 -6.39 9.44 -4.82
N ASP A 79 -6.15 8.35 -4.08
CA ASP A 79 -6.80 8.12 -2.80
C ASP A 79 -6.15 8.90 -1.66
N ILE A 80 -4.82 9.03 -1.67
CA ILE A 80 -4.09 9.84 -0.69
C ILE A 80 -4.45 11.33 -0.84
N GLU A 81 -4.49 11.86 -2.07
CA GLU A 81 -4.83 13.27 -2.30
C GLU A 81 -6.24 13.61 -1.78
N LYS A 82 -7.21 12.72 -2.01
CA LYS A 82 -8.59 12.86 -1.49
C LYS A 82 -8.63 12.78 0.04
N ALA A 83 -7.87 11.86 0.64
CA ALA A 83 -7.80 11.73 2.09
C ALA A 83 -7.19 12.98 2.76
N VAL A 84 -6.06 13.46 2.23
CA VAL A 84 -5.38 14.67 2.71
C VAL A 84 -6.27 15.90 2.57
N LYS A 85 -6.98 16.05 1.44
CA LYS A 85 -7.93 17.16 1.24
C LYS A 85 -9.06 17.15 2.26
N LYS A 86 -9.67 15.98 2.52
CA LYS A 86 -10.72 15.83 3.54
C LYS A 86 -10.22 16.19 4.94
N LEU A 87 -9.00 15.79 5.29
CA LEU A 87 -8.40 16.13 6.58
C LEU A 87 -8.21 17.65 6.72
N GLY A 88 -7.68 18.32 5.68
CA GLY A 88 -7.53 19.78 5.68
C GLY A 88 -8.85 20.53 5.79
N GLU A 89 -9.94 20.02 5.21
CA GLU A 89 -11.28 20.61 5.36
C GLU A 89 -11.83 20.48 6.80
N ILE A 90 -11.59 19.34 7.45
CA ILE A 90 -11.98 19.10 8.84
C ILE A 90 -11.25 20.05 9.80
N GLU A 91 -9.95 20.25 9.61
CA GLU A 91 -9.15 21.18 10.44
C GLU A 91 -9.65 22.62 10.32
N ARG A 92 -9.91 23.10 9.10
CA ARG A 92 -10.45 24.45 8.88
C ARG A 92 -11.83 24.63 9.50
N MET A 93 -12.68 23.60 9.45
CA MET A 93 -13.98 23.62 10.13
C MET A 93 -13.82 23.71 11.65
N ASN A 94 -12.91 22.93 12.24
CA ASN A 94 -12.64 22.94 13.67
C ASN A 94 -12.09 24.29 14.14
N GLU A 95 -11.19 24.91 13.36
CA GLU A 95 -10.65 26.24 13.69
C GLU A 95 -11.75 27.31 13.66
N LYS A 96 -12.61 27.30 12.63
CA LYS A 96 -13.75 28.22 12.54
C LYS A 96 -14.72 28.03 13.72
N LYS A 97 -15.03 26.79 14.08
CA LYS A 97 -15.89 26.47 15.24
C LYS A 97 -15.28 26.99 16.54
N ARG A 98 -13.97 26.76 16.78
CA ARG A 98 -13.25 27.29 17.95
C ARG A 98 -13.33 28.81 18.03
N LYS A 99 -12.99 29.52 16.95
CA LYS A 99 -13.04 31.00 16.92
C LYS A 99 -14.45 31.53 17.21
N LYS A 100 -15.49 30.87 16.67
CA LYS A 100 -16.89 31.24 16.91
C LYS A 100 -17.31 31.03 18.37
N ALA A 101 -16.89 29.93 18.99
CA ALA A 101 -17.13 29.65 20.40
C ALA A 101 -16.46 30.68 21.32
N VAL A 102 -15.19 31.00 21.08
CA VAL A 102 -14.44 32.01 21.85
C VAL A 102 -15.11 33.38 21.73
N LYS A 103 -15.48 33.80 20.52
CA LYS A 103 -16.19 35.07 20.30
C LYS A 103 -17.52 35.14 21.06
N LYS A 104 -18.27 34.03 21.10
CA LYS A 104 -19.53 33.95 21.85
C LYS A 104 -19.33 34.11 23.35
N ILE A 105 -18.28 33.51 23.92
CA ILE A 105 -17.97 33.63 25.35
C ILE A 105 -17.55 35.06 25.71
N LEU A 106 -16.72 35.69 24.88
CA LEU A 106 -16.27 37.08 25.11
C LEU A 106 -17.41 38.09 25.01
N SER A 107 -18.39 37.84 24.14
CA SER A 107 -19.57 38.70 23.98
C SER A 107 -20.57 38.63 25.15
N TYR A 108 -20.51 37.59 25.99
CA TYR A 108 -21.37 37.43 27.17
C TYR A 108 -20.77 38.04 28.44
N LYS A 109 -19.52 38.50 28.36
CA LYS A 109 -18.74 39.02 29.51
C LYS A 109 -18.68 40.56 29.53
N ILE A 110 -19.46 41.22 28.67
CA ILE A 110 -19.71 42.66 28.59
C ILE A 110 -21.20 42.86 28.87
#